data_AF-A0A7C4PGR7-F1
#
_entry.id   AF-A0A7C4PGR7-F1
#
_cell.length_a   1.000
_cell.length_b   1.000
_cell.length_c   1.000
_cell.angle_alpha   90.00
_cell.angle_beta   90.00
_cell.angle_gamma   90.00
#
_symmetry.space_group_name_H-M   'P 1'
#
loop_
_entity.id
_entity.type
_entity.pdbx_description
1 polymer ?
#
loop_
_entity_poly.entity_id
_entity_poly.type
_entity_poly.pdbx_seq_one_letter_code
_entity_poly.pdbx_strand_id
1 'polypeptide(L)'
;MRRCFWLLRFALMLVWLAGSTLYVGAQGDISLSTLEVDLWPEYDRPEVLVIYRATLSPAVPLPAELALRIPARAGEPNAVAVLDADGTLRNASYTRQILGEWAVIQFTTTSPEFQLEYYDASMTTQGLTRNYEFRWPGDYAVDFLTIQVQQPLGAREMSLSPAADEAESGADGLVYFTKRVGKLADGQSFSQKFSYQKEDRTLSAEKLQVKPSAPITEAPAANNSLRAAVPWILGILGVLLLVGGGLWYWQSSRANQGTPRPARRRRTATATSAEAHAREEISGGFIYCHQCGKRAGAGDRYCRACGTRLRTQ
;
A
#
# COMPACT_ATOMS: atom_id res chain seq x y z
N MET A 1 68.37 -8.98 33.18
CA MET A 1 66.90 -9.15 33.08
C MET A 1 66.13 -7.83 32.88
N ARG A 2 66.17 -6.83 33.79
CA ARG A 2 65.35 -5.59 33.70
C ARG A 2 65.37 -4.83 32.35
N ARG A 3 66.51 -4.76 31.63
CA ARG A 3 66.62 -4.06 30.33
C ARG A 3 65.87 -4.75 29.18
N CYS A 4 65.74 -6.09 29.21
CA CYS A 4 65.02 -6.84 28.18
C CYS A 4 63.50 -6.62 28.26
N PHE A 5 62.96 -6.50 29.48
CA PHE A 5 61.54 -6.19 29.71
C PHE A 5 61.11 -4.81 29.19
N TRP A 6 62.01 -3.84 29.17
CA TRP A 6 61.74 -2.50 28.62
C TRP A 6 61.66 -2.52 27.09
N LEU A 7 62.60 -3.20 26.43
CA LEU A 7 62.59 -3.38 24.97
C LEU A 7 61.35 -4.15 24.51
N LEU A 8 60.95 -5.20 25.23
CA LEU A 8 59.75 -5.97 24.89
C LEU A 8 58.46 -5.14 25.00
N ARG A 9 58.34 -4.29 26.03
CA ARG A 9 57.19 -3.38 26.19
C ARG A 9 57.16 -2.28 25.14
N PHE A 10 58.32 -1.73 24.76
CA PHE A 10 58.41 -0.72 23.70
C PHE A 10 58.04 -1.31 22.33
N ALA A 11 58.48 -2.54 22.04
CA ALA A 11 58.11 -3.28 20.83
C ALA A 11 56.60 -3.58 20.78
N LEU A 12 56.00 -4.06 21.88
CA LEU A 12 54.54 -4.28 21.95
C LEU A 12 53.73 -2.98 21.77
N MET A 13 54.21 -1.86 22.30
CA MET A 13 53.54 -0.56 22.13
C MET A 13 53.62 -0.06 20.68
N LEU A 14 54.74 -0.26 19.99
CA LEU A 14 54.89 0.03 18.56
C LEU A 14 53.98 -0.84 17.68
N VAL A 15 53.84 -2.14 17.99
CA VAL A 15 52.92 -3.04 17.29
C VAL A 15 51.45 -2.63 17.51
N TRP A 16 51.11 -2.11 18.70
CA TRP A 16 49.76 -1.59 18.97
C TRP A 16 49.45 -0.29 18.21
N LEU A 17 50.40 0.65 18.11
CA LEU A 17 50.20 1.87 17.30
C LEU A 17 50.16 1.58 15.79
N ALA A 18 50.86 0.56 15.30
CA ALA A 18 50.83 0.16 13.89
C ALA A 18 49.54 -0.61 13.50
N GLY A 19 48.79 -1.14 14.47
CA GLY A 19 47.55 -1.88 14.21
C GLY A 19 46.31 -1.03 13.94
N SER A 20 46.38 0.28 14.19
CA SER A 20 45.22 1.19 14.19
C SER A 20 45.07 2.09 12.94
N THR A 21 45.86 1.86 11.88
CA THR A 21 45.89 2.76 10.69
C THR A 21 45.44 2.11 9.38
N LEU A 22 44.63 1.05 9.41
CA LEU A 22 44.15 0.34 8.21
C LEU A 22 42.64 0.12 8.17
N TYR A 23 41.88 1.22 8.30
CA TYR A 23 40.54 1.37 7.72
C TYR A 23 40.37 2.78 7.11
N VAL A 24 41.34 3.21 6.31
CA VAL A 24 41.03 4.16 5.22
C VAL A 24 40.48 3.32 4.07
N GLY A 25 39.18 3.05 4.12
CA GLY A 25 38.48 2.65 2.92
C GLY A 25 38.61 3.79 1.93
N ALA A 26 39.05 3.50 0.71
CA ALA A 26 38.93 4.42 -0.40
C ALA A 26 37.45 4.50 -0.79
N GLN A 27 36.65 5.17 0.04
CA GLN A 27 35.39 5.76 -0.39
C GLN A 27 35.77 6.77 -1.47
N GLY A 28 35.58 6.38 -2.74
CA GLY A 28 35.81 7.29 -3.86
C GLY A 28 34.91 8.51 -3.68
N ASP A 29 35.45 9.70 -3.98
CA ASP A 29 34.83 11.00 -3.67
C ASP A 29 33.33 11.01 -4.01
N ILE A 30 32.50 10.91 -2.98
CA ILE A 30 31.05 10.83 -3.13
C ILE A 30 30.57 12.15 -3.73
N SER A 31 29.88 12.03 -4.86
CA SER A 31 29.39 13.17 -5.63
C SER A 31 28.01 12.86 -6.18
N LEU A 32 27.19 13.90 -6.32
CA LEU A 32 25.85 13.82 -6.89
C LEU A 32 25.90 14.28 -8.35
N SER A 33 25.40 13.46 -9.26
CA SER A 33 25.16 13.89 -10.64
C SER A 33 24.00 14.90 -10.68
N THR A 34 22.92 14.61 -9.94
CA THR A 34 21.79 15.53 -9.76
C THR A 34 21.40 15.62 -8.29
N LEU A 35 21.03 16.83 -7.87
CA LEU A 35 20.27 17.09 -6.64
C LEU A 35 19.13 18.04 -6.98
N GLU A 36 17.90 17.57 -6.83
CA GLU A 36 16.70 18.39 -6.83
C GLU A 36 16.27 18.61 -5.38
N VAL A 37 15.99 19.86 -5.02
CA VAL A 37 15.41 20.23 -3.73
C VAL A 37 14.06 20.87 -3.96
N ASP A 38 13.00 20.14 -3.61
CA ASP A 38 11.66 20.69 -3.53
C ASP A 38 11.46 21.40 -2.20
N LEU A 39 10.86 22.58 -2.25
CA LEU A 39 10.42 23.38 -1.11
C LEU A 39 8.91 23.62 -1.24
N TRP A 40 8.13 22.89 -0.44
CA TRP A 40 6.67 22.91 -0.46
C TRP A 40 6.10 23.52 0.83
N PRO A 41 6.03 24.86 0.93
CA PRO A 41 5.42 25.57 2.06
C PRO A 41 3.89 25.38 2.14
N GLU A 42 3.35 25.22 3.36
CA GLU A 42 1.91 25.07 3.62
C GLU A 42 1.24 23.97 2.73
N TYR A 43 1.96 22.87 2.45
CA TYR A 43 1.46 21.81 1.57
C TYR A 43 0.47 20.88 2.28
N ASP A 44 0.92 20.10 3.26
CA ASP A 44 0.11 19.22 4.11
C ASP A 44 0.35 19.46 5.62
N ARG A 45 1.26 20.37 5.97
CA ARG A 45 1.53 20.89 7.32
C ARG A 45 1.76 22.40 7.24
N PRO A 46 1.57 23.18 8.32
CA PRO A 46 1.83 24.63 8.35
C PRO A 46 3.33 25.01 8.35
N GLU A 47 4.18 24.10 7.87
CA GLU A 47 5.64 24.17 7.84
C GLU A 47 6.10 24.12 6.37
N VAL A 48 7.42 24.06 6.12
CA VAL A 48 7.94 23.78 4.77
C VAL A 48 8.33 22.32 4.70
N LEU A 49 7.68 21.54 3.83
CA LEU A 49 8.17 20.22 3.44
C LEU A 49 9.36 20.42 2.50
N VAL A 50 10.50 19.85 2.87
CA VAL A 50 11.73 19.85 2.08
C VAL A 50 12.00 18.43 1.61
N ILE A 51 12.15 18.24 0.31
CA ILE A 51 12.42 16.94 -0.31
C ILE A 51 13.71 17.05 -1.11
N TYR A 52 14.73 16.29 -0.72
CA TYR A 52 15.92 16.06 -1.55
C TYR A 52 15.65 14.84 -2.43
N ARG A 53 15.75 14.97 -3.75
CA ARG A 53 15.83 13.85 -4.69
C ARG A 53 17.19 13.89 -5.37
N ALA A 54 17.96 12.83 -5.23
CA ALA A 54 19.35 12.84 -5.61
C ALA A 54 19.77 11.58 -6.33
N THR A 55 20.69 11.74 -7.27
CA THR A 55 21.31 10.65 -8.02
C THR A 55 22.82 10.74 -7.83
N LEU A 56 23.42 9.70 -7.27
CA LEU A 56 24.87 9.57 -7.16
C LEU A 56 25.53 9.64 -8.54
N SER A 57 26.76 10.14 -8.60
CA SER A 57 27.58 10.06 -9.80
C SER A 57 27.83 8.59 -10.18
N PRO A 58 27.80 8.20 -11.47
CA PRO A 58 28.10 6.83 -11.91
C PRO A 58 29.49 6.31 -11.51
N ALA A 59 30.39 7.19 -11.05
CA ALA A 59 31.70 6.83 -10.52
C ALA A 59 31.67 6.37 -9.04
N VAL A 60 30.57 6.60 -8.31
CA VAL A 60 30.43 6.21 -6.90
C VAL A 60 30.15 4.70 -6.83
N PRO A 61 31.00 3.90 -6.14
CA PRO A 61 30.75 2.46 -5.98
C PRO A 61 29.55 2.22 -5.05
N LEU A 62 28.78 1.17 -5.35
CA LEU A 62 27.63 0.74 -4.55
C LEU A 62 27.91 -0.60 -3.85
N PRO A 63 27.38 -0.82 -2.62
CA PRO A 63 26.58 0.11 -1.83
C PRO A 63 27.39 1.31 -1.31
N ALA A 64 26.75 2.47 -1.22
CA ALA A 64 27.35 3.71 -0.72
C ALA A 64 26.76 4.07 0.65
N GLU A 65 27.64 4.43 1.59
CA GLU A 65 27.25 5.03 2.87
C GLU A 65 27.20 6.56 2.70
N LEU A 66 26.07 7.16 3.03
CA LEU A 66 25.78 8.57 2.84
C LEU A 66 25.49 9.25 4.18
N ALA A 67 25.85 10.53 4.27
CA ALA A 67 25.68 11.37 5.45
C ALA A 67 25.22 12.78 5.01
N LEU A 68 23.94 13.08 5.17
CA LEU A 68 23.35 14.36 4.78
C LEU A 68 22.99 15.20 6.01
N ARG A 69 23.17 16.52 5.94
CA ARG A 69 22.83 17.45 7.00
C ARG A 69 21.47 18.09 6.76
N ILE A 70 20.57 17.93 7.73
CA ILE A 70 19.33 18.71 7.85
C ILE A 70 19.42 19.64 9.07
N PRO A 71 18.63 20.73 9.16
CA PRO A 71 18.61 21.57 10.37
C PRO A 71 18.20 20.74 11.60
N ALA A 72 18.94 20.81 12.70
CA ALA A 72 18.68 20.00 13.90
C ALA A 72 17.25 20.23 14.47
N ARG A 73 16.76 21.47 14.32
CA ARG A 73 15.40 21.92 14.67
C ARG A 73 14.26 21.21 13.92
N ALA A 74 14.54 20.62 12.75
CA ALA A 74 13.55 19.89 11.95
C ALA A 74 13.12 18.57 12.60
N GLY A 75 13.86 18.11 13.63
CA GLY A 75 13.60 16.83 14.28
C GLY A 75 14.10 15.66 13.44
N GLU A 76 13.27 14.63 13.32
CA GLU A 76 13.54 13.43 12.53
C GLU A 76 13.07 13.62 11.07
N PRO A 77 13.75 13.02 10.07
CA PRO A 77 13.23 12.91 8.71
C PRO A 77 11.81 12.33 8.66
N ASN A 78 10.98 12.87 7.79
CA ASN A 78 9.67 12.30 7.45
C ASN A 78 9.83 10.97 6.70
N ALA A 79 10.81 10.94 5.78
CA ALA A 79 11.20 9.75 5.05
C ALA A 79 12.70 9.81 4.71
N VAL A 80 13.34 8.65 4.67
CA VAL A 80 14.59 8.41 3.96
C VAL A 80 14.33 7.18 3.11
N ALA A 81 14.47 7.28 1.80
CA ALA A 81 14.13 6.22 0.87
C ALA A 81 15.22 6.04 -0.19
N VAL A 82 15.40 4.80 -0.64
CA VAL A 82 16.35 4.42 -1.70
C VAL A 82 15.62 3.65 -2.78
N LEU A 83 16.09 3.73 -4.02
CA LEU A 83 15.50 2.97 -5.11
C LEU A 83 15.86 1.48 -4.96
N ASP A 84 14.87 0.59 -4.90
CA ASP A 84 15.09 -0.86 -4.89
C ASP A 84 15.30 -1.38 -6.32
N ALA A 85 15.75 -2.63 -6.47
CA ALA A 85 16.06 -3.26 -7.75
C ALA A 85 14.84 -3.41 -8.70
N ASP A 86 13.62 -3.22 -8.20
CA ASP A 86 12.37 -3.19 -8.98
C ASP A 86 11.96 -1.77 -9.45
N GLY A 87 12.75 -0.74 -9.13
CA GLY A 87 12.45 0.65 -9.46
C GLY A 87 11.49 1.36 -8.48
N THR A 88 11.18 0.75 -7.33
CA THR A 88 10.35 1.37 -6.29
C THR A 88 11.20 2.05 -5.23
N LEU A 89 10.88 3.28 -4.84
CA LEU A 89 11.44 3.89 -3.63
C LEU A 89 10.95 3.13 -2.38
N ARG A 90 11.89 2.67 -1.54
CA ARG A 90 11.61 2.00 -0.26
C ARG A 90 12.30 2.70 0.89
N ASN A 91 11.63 2.76 2.04
CA ASN A 91 12.19 3.36 3.25
C ASN A 91 13.49 2.66 3.68
N ALA A 92 14.56 3.42 3.79
CA ALA A 92 15.85 2.99 4.32
C ALA A 92 15.90 3.19 5.84
N SER A 93 16.67 2.35 6.53
CA SER A 93 17.06 2.62 7.91
C SER A 93 18.14 3.71 7.92
N TYR A 94 18.03 4.64 8.86
CA TYR A 94 19.02 5.70 9.08
C TYR A 94 19.42 5.79 10.55
N THR A 95 20.56 6.41 10.81
CA THR A 95 20.92 6.94 12.13
C THR A 95 20.95 8.47 12.09
N ARG A 96 20.71 9.12 13.22
CA ARG A 96 20.72 10.57 13.35
C ARG A 96 21.63 11.02 14.47
N GLN A 97 22.53 11.95 14.17
CA GLN A 97 23.44 12.56 15.14
C GLN A 97 23.37 14.08 15.07
N ILE A 98 23.04 14.74 16.18
CA ILE A 98 23.03 16.21 16.26
C ILE A 98 24.47 16.72 16.44
N LEU A 99 24.88 17.65 15.58
CA LEU A 99 26.17 18.34 15.58
C LEU A 99 25.92 19.85 15.44
N GLY A 100 25.79 20.54 16.58
CA GLY A 100 25.47 21.97 16.61
C GLY A 100 24.08 22.25 16.05
N GLU A 101 23.98 23.14 15.06
CA GLU A 101 22.71 23.50 14.40
C GLU A 101 22.22 22.46 13.38
N TRP A 102 23.01 21.41 13.09
CA TRP A 102 22.70 20.39 12.09
C TRP A 102 22.45 19.02 12.74
N ALA A 103 21.58 18.23 12.13
CA ALA A 103 21.48 16.81 12.35
C ALA A 103 22.04 16.09 11.12
N VAL A 104 23.03 15.23 11.32
CA VAL A 104 23.57 14.34 10.29
C VAL A 104 22.70 13.10 10.24
N ILE A 105 22.13 12.82 9.08
CA ILE A 105 21.33 11.63 8.76
C ILE A 105 22.23 10.69 7.97
N GLN A 106 22.58 9.55 8.57
CA GLN A 106 23.45 8.54 7.95
C GLN A 106 22.63 7.33 7.51
N PHE A 107 22.79 6.90 6.27
CA PHE A 107 22.09 5.75 5.70
C PHE A 107 22.92 5.10 4.58
N THR A 108 22.56 3.89 4.19
CA THR A 108 23.22 3.16 3.09
C THR A 108 22.27 3.04 1.91
N THR A 109 22.76 3.26 0.69
CA THR A 109 22.02 2.99 -0.55
C THR A 109 22.69 1.89 -1.37
N THR A 110 21.87 1.02 -1.97
CA THR A 110 22.27 -0.01 -2.94
C THR A 110 22.06 0.43 -4.39
N SER A 111 21.53 1.64 -4.60
CA SER A 111 21.21 2.24 -5.90
C SER A 111 21.75 3.67 -6.01
N PRO A 112 21.89 4.23 -7.22
CA PRO A 112 22.30 5.62 -7.39
C PRO A 112 21.27 6.61 -6.84
N GLU A 113 19.99 6.27 -6.89
CA GLU A 113 18.87 7.17 -6.59
C GLU A 113 18.37 7.03 -5.15
N PHE A 114 18.21 8.16 -4.46
CA PHE A 114 17.64 8.23 -3.13
C PHE A 114 16.81 9.50 -2.92
N GLN A 115 15.93 9.46 -1.92
CA GLN A 115 15.09 10.58 -1.49
C GLN A 115 15.20 10.77 0.03
N LEU A 116 15.27 12.03 0.48
CA LEU A 116 15.23 12.39 1.91
C LEU A 116 14.24 13.53 2.12
N GLU A 117 13.32 13.36 3.05
CA GLU A 117 12.26 14.31 3.37
C GLU A 117 12.33 14.76 4.81
N TYR A 118 12.07 16.04 5.07
CA TYR A 118 11.85 16.57 6.42
C TYR A 118 10.96 17.80 6.36
N TYR A 119 10.37 18.16 7.51
CA TYR A 119 9.64 19.43 7.66
C TYR A 119 10.50 20.43 8.43
N ASP A 120 10.52 21.68 7.98
CA ASP A 120 11.21 22.77 8.68
C ASP A 120 10.23 23.85 9.11
N ALA A 121 10.04 23.95 10.43
CA ALA A 121 9.20 24.93 11.10
C ALA A 121 9.80 26.36 11.19
N SER A 122 10.96 26.63 10.58
CA SER A 122 11.60 27.96 10.63
C SER A 122 10.98 29.03 9.73
N MET A 123 9.88 28.73 9.02
CA MET A 123 9.13 29.73 8.29
C MET A 123 8.51 30.75 9.25
N THR A 124 8.87 32.03 9.06
CA THR A 124 8.38 33.13 9.91
C THR A 124 7.13 33.77 9.29
N THR A 125 6.17 34.17 10.13
CA THR A 125 4.95 34.88 9.69
C THR A 125 4.91 36.28 10.29
N GLN A 126 4.68 37.30 9.46
CA GLN A 126 4.55 38.71 9.84
C GLN A 126 3.31 39.29 9.15
N GLY A 127 2.21 39.44 9.89
CA GLY A 127 0.92 39.79 9.30
C GLY A 127 0.47 38.70 8.32
N LEU A 128 0.26 39.06 7.05
CA LEU A 128 -0.04 38.11 5.97
C LEU A 128 1.20 37.50 5.32
N THR A 129 2.39 38.06 5.53
CA THR A 129 3.62 37.66 4.85
C THR A 129 4.28 36.47 5.54
N ARG A 130 4.61 35.43 4.76
CA ARG A 130 5.48 34.32 5.17
C ARG A 130 6.85 34.52 4.57
N ASN A 131 7.91 34.19 5.32
CA ASN A 131 9.29 34.24 4.86
C ASN A 131 10.05 32.98 5.30
N TYR A 132 10.81 32.38 4.39
CA TYR A 132 11.63 31.20 4.66
C TYR A 132 12.98 31.29 3.93
N GLU A 133 13.99 30.63 4.51
CA GLU A 133 15.31 30.45 3.91
C GLU A 133 15.74 28.99 4.02
N PHE A 134 15.77 28.32 2.87
CA PHE A 134 16.45 27.05 2.71
C PHE A 134 17.96 27.27 2.61
N ARG A 135 18.75 26.33 3.16
CA ARG A 135 20.20 26.27 2.97
C ARG A 135 20.67 24.84 2.71
N TRP A 136 21.21 24.60 1.51
CA TRP A 136 22.07 23.45 1.23
C TRP A 136 23.44 23.69 1.89
N PRO A 137 23.89 22.81 2.81
CA PRO A 137 25.12 23.05 3.56
C PRO A 137 26.41 22.63 2.82
N GLY A 138 26.31 22.07 1.61
CA GLY A 138 27.45 21.56 0.86
C GLY A 138 27.95 20.23 1.41
N ASP A 139 27.10 19.20 1.46
CA ASP A 139 27.48 17.86 1.96
C ASP A 139 28.32 17.06 0.96
N TYR A 140 28.14 17.34 -0.33
CA TYR A 140 28.79 16.69 -1.45
C TYR A 140 28.94 17.67 -2.61
N ALA A 141 29.88 17.40 -3.50
CA ALA A 141 29.89 18.03 -4.83
C ALA A 141 28.66 17.62 -5.63
N VAL A 142 28.08 18.56 -6.40
CA VAL A 142 26.87 18.36 -7.19
C VAL A 142 27.11 18.89 -8.61
N ASP A 143 26.90 18.08 -9.65
CA ASP A 143 27.02 18.57 -11.04
C ASP A 143 25.82 19.43 -11.46
N PHE A 144 24.60 19.03 -11.08
CA PHE A 144 23.37 19.79 -11.35
C PHE A 144 22.48 19.89 -10.10
N LEU A 145 22.60 21.00 -9.38
CA LEU A 145 21.62 21.40 -8.36
C LEU A 145 20.46 22.17 -9.01
N THR A 146 19.24 21.75 -8.72
CA THR A 146 17.99 22.45 -9.02
C THR A 146 17.21 22.65 -7.73
N ILE A 147 16.64 23.84 -7.53
CA ILE A 147 15.65 24.10 -6.48
C ILE A 147 14.29 24.32 -7.15
N GLN A 148 13.25 23.67 -6.65
CA GLN A 148 11.87 23.92 -7.05
C GLN A 148 11.08 24.43 -5.84
N VAL A 149 10.38 25.55 -5.98
CA VAL A 149 9.54 26.10 -4.90
C VAL A 149 8.09 26.13 -5.34
N GLN A 150 7.25 25.40 -4.61
CA GLN A 150 5.81 25.35 -4.86
C GLN A 150 5.15 26.57 -4.19
N GLN A 151 4.38 27.35 -4.95
CA GLN A 151 3.56 28.43 -4.40
C GLN A 151 2.34 27.83 -3.71
N PRO A 152 2.09 28.12 -2.42
CA PRO A 152 0.94 27.58 -1.69
C PRO A 152 -0.40 27.96 -2.33
N LEU A 153 -1.38 27.08 -2.19
CA LEU A 153 -2.75 27.39 -2.57
C LEU A 153 -3.24 28.67 -1.89
N GLY A 154 -3.72 29.63 -2.69
CA GLY A 154 -4.20 30.93 -2.19
C GLY A 154 -3.11 31.92 -1.80
N ALA A 155 -1.82 31.56 -1.90
CA ALA A 155 -0.73 32.51 -1.77
C ALA A 155 -0.70 33.49 -2.96
N ARG A 156 -0.24 34.71 -2.71
CA ARG A 156 -0.04 35.79 -3.69
C ARG A 156 1.33 36.43 -3.46
N GLU A 157 1.80 37.21 -4.44
CA GLU A 157 3.07 37.95 -4.36
C GLU A 157 4.26 37.04 -4.01
N MET A 158 4.29 35.83 -4.59
CA MET A 158 5.40 34.90 -4.44
C MET A 158 6.68 35.52 -5.03
N SER A 159 7.73 35.60 -4.23
CA SER A 159 9.03 36.14 -4.63
C SER A 159 10.16 35.28 -4.10
N LEU A 160 11.17 35.03 -4.94
CA LEU A 160 12.33 34.18 -4.66
C LEU A 160 13.63 34.99 -4.74
N SER A 161 14.60 34.67 -3.88
CA SER A 161 15.97 35.20 -3.95
C SER A 161 17.00 34.09 -3.63
N PRO A 162 17.83 33.64 -4.59
CA PRO A 162 17.88 34.05 -5.99
C PRO A 162 16.54 33.90 -6.74
N ALA A 163 16.30 34.75 -7.73
CA ALA A 163 15.09 34.65 -8.54
C ALA A 163 15.08 33.36 -9.39
N ALA A 164 13.90 32.77 -9.54
CA ALA A 164 13.65 31.63 -10.42
C ALA A 164 14.01 31.96 -11.87
N ASP A 165 14.33 30.93 -12.64
CA ASP A 165 14.56 31.06 -14.09
C ASP A 165 13.25 30.91 -14.87
N GLU A 166 12.29 30.14 -14.33
CA GLU A 166 10.99 29.86 -14.90
C GLU A 166 9.93 29.61 -13.80
N ALA A 167 8.66 29.68 -14.20
CA ALA A 167 7.52 29.32 -13.36
C ALA A 167 6.47 28.59 -14.21
N GLU A 168 6.02 27.43 -13.76
CA GLU A 168 5.12 26.54 -14.51
C GLU A 168 3.94 26.08 -13.66
N SER A 169 2.79 25.83 -14.28
CA SER A 169 1.64 25.23 -13.60
C SER A 169 1.75 23.70 -13.60
N GLY A 170 1.77 23.09 -12.41
CA GLY A 170 1.77 21.64 -12.24
C GLY A 170 0.45 20.99 -12.63
N ALA A 171 0.48 19.65 -12.81
CA ALA A 171 -0.70 18.85 -13.14
C ALA A 171 -1.77 18.81 -12.01
N ASP A 172 -1.41 19.29 -10.83
CA ASP A 172 -2.23 19.46 -9.63
C ASP A 172 -2.90 20.86 -9.56
N GLY A 173 -2.51 21.79 -10.44
CA GLY A 173 -3.01 23.16 -10.50
C GLY A 173 -2.25 24.16 -9.61
N LEU A 174 -1.15 23.75 -8.97
CA LEU A 174 -0.26 24.66 -8.23
C LEU A 174 0.80 25.25 -9.19
N VAL A 175 1.47 26.34 -8.76
CA VAL A 175 2.55 26.97 -9.53
C VAL A 175 3.89 26.61 -8.91
N TYR A 176 4.84 26.16 -9.73
CA TYR A 176 6.17 25.73 -9.33
C TYR A 176 7.21 26.66 -9.95
N PHE A 177 8.08 27.22 -9.12
CA PHE A 177 9.17 28.12 -9.50
C PHE A 177 10.48 27.35 -9.50
N THR A 178 11.14 27.24 -10.64
CA THR A 178 12.38 26.44 -10.78
C THR A 178 13.60 27.35 -10.86
N LYS A 179 14.63 27.02 -10.06
CA LYS A 179 15.95 27.63 -10.10
C LYS A 179 17.02 26.58 -10.41
N ARG A 180 17.63 26.67 -11.59
CA ARG A 180 18.79 25.85 -11.99
C ARG A 180 20.06 26.49 -11.46
N VAL A 181 20.53 26.01 -10.32
CA VAL A 181 21.77 26.49 -9.68
C VAL A 181 23.00 25.97 -10.42
N GLY A 182 22.92 24.75 -10.96
CA GLY A 182 24.01 24.10 -11.68
C GLY A 182 25.06 23.51 -10.73
N LYS A 183 26.33 23.59 -11.12
CA LYS A 183 27.42 22.89 -10.42
C LYS A 183 27.83 23.56 -9.12
N LEU A 184 27.93 22.76 -8.06
CA LEU A 184 28.54 23.13 -6.78
C LEU A 184 29.73 22.22 -6.47
N ALA A 185 30.82 22.80 -5.95
CA ALA A 185 31.94 22.04 -5.41
C ALA A 185 31.57 21.43 -4.04
N ASP A 186 32.37 20.46 -3.58
CA ASP A 186 32.26 19.96 -2.22
C ASP A 186 32.46 21.10 -1.18
N GLY A 187 31.71 21.05 -0.09
CA GLY A 187 31.65 22.13 0.91
C GLY A 187 30.99 23.44 0.44
N GLN A 188 30.61 23.58 -0.84
CA GLN A 188 30.00 24.82 -1.35
C GLN A 188 28.51 24.88 -0.98
N SER A 189 28.16 25.75 -0.04
CA SER A 189 26.77 25.95 0.37
C SER A 189 25.98 26.84 -0.60
N PHE A 190 24.67 26.62 -0.69
CA PHE A 190 23.71 27.45 -1.43
C PHE A 190 22.49 27.77 -0.55
N SER A 191 21.92 28.97 -0.69
CA SER A 191 20.68 29.36 0.00
C SER A 191 19.60 29.79 -0.99
N GLN A 192 18.37 29.35 -0.76
CA GLN A 192 17.17 29.84 -1.46
C GLN A 192 16.23 30.49 -0.44
N LYS A 193 15.96 31.78 -0.62
CA LYS A 193 14.94 32.51 0.14
C LYS A 193 13.66 32.60 -0.67
N PHE A 194 12.52 32.57 0.00
CA PHE A 194 11.24 32.96 -0.60
C PHE A 194 10.34 33.67 0.41
N SER A 195 9.42 34.45 -0.12
CA SER A 195 8.31 35.05 0.62
C SER A 195 7.04 35.12 -0.21
N TYR A 196 5.90 35.11 0.46
CA TYR A 196 4.57 35.26 -0.15
C TYR A 196 3.57 35.82 0.87
N GLN A 197 2.46 36.37 0.39
CA GLN A 197 1.32 36.74 1.21
C GLN A 197 0.22 35.68 1.16
N LYS A 198 -0.44 35.39 2.30
CA LYS A 198 -1.58 34.46 2.36
C LYS A 198 -2.56 34.84 3.47
N GLU A 199 -3.86 34.88 3.15
CA GLU A 199 -4.90 35.37 4.06
C GLU A 199 -5.32 34.30 5.09
N ASP A 200 -5.33 33.03 4.71
CA ASP A 200 -5.85 31.92 5.52
C ASP A 200 -4.76 30.92 5.96
N ARG A 201 -5.19 29.81 6.58
CA ARG A 201 -4.37 28.65 6.96
C ARG A 201 -4.69 27.37 6.17
N THR A 202 -5.42 27.49 5.06
CA THR A 202 -5.78 26.33 4.21
C THR A 202 -4.52 25.73 3.60
N LEU A 203 -4.31 24.44 3.75
CA LEU A 203 -3.14 23.75 3.19
C LEU A 203 -3.39 23.37 1.73
N SER A 204 -2.33 23.28 0.92
CA SER A 204 -2.46 23.01 -0.53
C SER A 204 -3.09 21.64 -0.80
N ALA A 205 -2.66 20.60 -0.06
CA ALA A 205 -3.13 19.22 -0.18
C ALA A 205 -4.62 19.06 0.13
N GLU A 206 -5.24 19.93 0.95
CA GLU A 206 -6.67 19.85 1.30
C GLU A 206 -7.60 20.00 0.10
N LYS A 207 -7.16 20.63 -1.00
CA LYS A 207 -7.95 20.81 -2.23
C LYS A 207 -7.43 20.05 -3.44
N LEU A 208 -6.37 19.26 -3.27
CA LEU A 208 -5.91 18.37 -4.34
C LEU A 208 -6.91 17.22 -4.51
N GLN A 209 -7.40 17.05 -5.73
CA GLN A 209 -8.31 15.95 -6.04
C GLN A 209 -7.55 14.63 -5.99
N VAL A 210 -7.82 13.81 -4.97
CA VAL A 210 -7.26 12.46 -4.85
C VAL A 210 -7.74 11.58 -6.01
N LYS A 211 -6.89 11.44 -7.03
CA LYS A 211 -7.07 10.42 -8.07
C LYS A 211 -6.61 9.07 -7.49
N PRO A 212 -7.41 7.99 -7.60
CA PRO A 212 -6.98 6.66 -7.22
C PRO A 212 -5.67 6.28 -7.92
N SER A 213 -4.67 5.81 -7.16
CA SER A 213 -3.34 5.43 -7.67
C SER A 213 -3.37 4.26 -8.64
N ALA A 214 -4.46 3.49 -8.65
CA ALA A 214 -4.86 2.63 -9.74
C ALA A 214 -6.40 2.75 -9.91
N PRO A 215 -6.95 2.54 -11.11
CA PRO A 215 -8.36 2.15 -11.19
C PRO A 215 -8.56 0.92 -10.30
N ILE A 216 -9.72 0.81 -9.66
CA ILE A 216 -10.10 -0.45 -9.01
C ILE A 216 -10.25 -1.46 -10.13
N THR A 217 -9.22 -2.27 -10.36
CA THR A 217 -9.34 -3.46 -11.20
C THR A 217 -10.39 -4.32 -10.51
N GLU A 218 -11.60 -4.34 -11.08
CA GLU A 218 -12.61 -5.31 -10.69
C GLU A 218 -11.93 -6.68 -10.75
N ALA A 219 -11.78 -7.33 -9.59
CA ALA A 219 -11.17 -8.65 -9.54
C ALA A 219 -11.95 -9.52 -10.54
N PRO A 220 -11.28 -10.14 -11.53
CA PRO A 220 -11.97 -10.87 -12.58
C PRO A 220 -12.85 -11.91 -11.89
N ALA A 221 -14.16 -11.82 -12.12
CA ALA A 221 -15.16 -12.52 -11.32
C ALA A 221 -14.99 -14.04 -11.44
N ALA A 222 -14.15 -14.61 -10.58
CA ALA A 222 -13.82 -16.05 -10.50
C ALA A 222 -15.06 -16.91 -10.16
N ASN A 223 -16.16 -16.25 -9.81
CA ASN A 223 -17.49 -16.74 -9.51
C ASN A 223 -18.46 -16.74 -10.74
N ASN A 224 -18.02 -16.31 -11.93
CA ASN A 224 -18.85 -16.37 -13.15
C ASN A 224 -18.92 -17.77 -13.79
N SER A 225 -17.90 -18.63 -13.61
CA SER A 225 -17.84 -19.97 -14.22
C SER A 225 -19.00 -20.87 -13.77
N LEU A 226 -19.27 -20.93 -12.46
CA LEU A 226 -20.36 -21.74 -11.90
C LEU A 226 -21.72 -21.25 -12.37
N ARG A 227 -22.00 -19.94 -12.35
CA ARG A 227 -23.28 -19.39 -12.81
C ARG A 227 -23.51 -19.60 -14.32
N ALA A 228 -22.46 -19.48 -15.14
CA ALA A 228 -22.54 -19.79 -16.57
C ALA A 228 -22.77 -21.29 -16.84
N ALA A 229 -22.29 -22.18 -15.97
CA ALA A 229 -22.48 -23.62 -16.10
C ALA A 229 -23.87 -24.12 -15.66
N VAL A 230 -24.57 -23.43 -14.75
CA VAL A 230 -25.91 -23.84 -14.25
C VAL A 230 -26.91 -24.20 -15.37
N PRO A 231 -27.17 -23.38 -16.41
CA PRO A 231 -28.14 -23.74 -17.45
C PRO A 231 -27.73 -25.00 -18.23
N TRP A 232 -26.45 -25.22 -18.46
CA TRP A 232 -25.94 -26.42 -19.13
C TRP A 232 -26.06 -27.67 -18.26
N ILE A 233 -25.74 -27.55 -16.96
CA ILE A 233 -25.90 -28.64 -15.98
C ILE A 233 -27.38 -29.03 -15.86
N LEU A 234 -28.29 -28.05 -15.77
CA LEU A 234 -29.73 -28.29 -15.74
C LEU A 234 -30.26 -28.87 -17.06
N GLY A 235 -29.74 -28.42 -18.20
CA GLY A 235 -30.09 -28.97 -19.52
C GLY A 235 -29.67 -30.43 -19.67
N ILE A 236 -28.41 -30.77 -19.32
CA ILE A 236 -27.89 -32.14 -19.35
C ILE A 236 -28.66 -33.03 -18.37
N LEU A 237 -28.92 -32.56 -17.15
CA LEU A 237 -29.71 -33.28 -16.16
C LEU A 237 -31.15 -33.52 -16.66
N GLY A 238 -31.77 -32.52 -17.28
CA GLY A 238 -33.09 -32.65 -17.90
C GLY A 238 -33.13 -33.70 -19.01
N VAL A 239 -32.14 -33.69 -19.92
CA VAL A 239 -32.01 -34.71 -20.98
C VAL A 239 -31.79 -36.10 -20.37
N LEU A 240 -30.93 -36.24 -19.36
CA LEU A 240 -30.70 -37.52 -18.68
C LEU A 240 -31.96 -38.04 -17.96
N LEU A 241 -32.77 -37.17 -17.36
CA LEU A 241 -34.05 -37.54 -16.75
C LEU A 241 -35.09 -37.95 -17.80
N LEU A 242 -35.14 -37.28 -18.95
CA LEU A 242 -36.03 -37.66 -20.06
C LEU A 242 -35.62 -38.98 -20.72
N VAL A 243 -34.32 -39.20 -20.96
CA VAL A 243 -33.81 -40.45 -21.52
C VAL A 243 -33.95 -41.60 -20.51
N GLY A 244 -33.56 -41.38 -19.25
CA GLY A 244 -33.70 -42.38 -18.19
C GLY A 244 -35.17 -42.72 -17.90
N GLY A 245 -36.04 -41.72 -17.84
CA GLY A 245 -37.48 -41.89 -17.70
C GLY A 245 -38.12 -42.59 -18.91
N GLY A 246 -37.68 -42.26 -20.13
CA GLY A 246 -38.11 -42.92 -21.36
C GLY A 246 -37.67 -44.39 -21.43
N LEU A 247 -36.43 -44.69 -21.07
CA LEU A 247 -35.92 -46.07 -20.96
C LEU A 247 -36.67 -46.86 -19.88
N TRP A 248 -36.89 -46.28 -18.70
CA TRP A 248 -37.65 -46.89 -17.62
C TRP A 248 -39.13 -47.12 -18.01
N TYR A 249 -39.77 -46.17 -18.69
CA TYR A 249 -41.12 -46.31 -19.22
C TYR A 249 -41.19 -47.39 -20.31
N TRP A 250 -40.20 -47.48 -21.19
CA TRP A 250 -40.12 -48.52 -22.22
C TRP A 250 -39.87 -49.92 -21.63
N GLN A 251 -39.05 -50.01 -20.58
CA GLN A 251 -38.77 -51.26 -19.89
C GLN A 251 -39.97 -51.72 -19.02
N SER A 252 -40.69 -50.80 -18.38
CA SER A 252 -41.91 -51.09 -17.62
C SER A 252 -43.14 -51.34 -18.51
N SER A 253 -43.25 -50.72 -19.68
CA SER A 253 -44.28 -51.06 -20.69
C SER A 253 -43.98 -52.38 -21.43
N ARG A 254 -42.74 -52.87 -21.37
CA ARG A 254 -42.40 -54.27 -21.69
C ARG A 254 -42.74 -55.23 -20.54
N ALA A 255 -42.57 -54.81 -19.28
CA ALA A 255 -43.02 -55.59 -18.12
C ALA A 255 -44.55 -55.70 -18.02
N ASN A 256 -45.31 -54.73 -18.55
CA ASN A 256 -46.77 -54.79 -18.68
C ASN A 256 -47.28 -55.49 -19.95
N GLN A 257 -46.41 -56.12 -20.74
CA GLN A 257 -46.77 -57.02 -21.84
C GLN A 257 -46.52 -58.48 -21.45
N GLY A 258 -47.18 -58.94 -20.38
CA GLY A 258 -47.01 -60.31 -19.91
C GLY A 258 -47.75 -60.70 -18.63
N THR A 259 -49.08 -60.79 -18.67
CA THR A 259 -49.80 -62.01 -18.26
C THR A 259 -51.32 -61.91 -18.53
N PRO A 260 -52.00 -63.02 -18.87
CA PRO A 260 -53.39 -62.99 -19.31
C PRO A 260 -54.37 -62.82 -18.15
N ARG A 261 -55.41 -62.01 -18.37
CA ARG A 261 -56.57 -61.93 -17.49
C ARG A 261 -57.36 -63.24 -17.60
N PRO A 262 -57.60 -63.99 -16.51
CA PRO A 262 -58.29 -65.27 -16.59
C PRO A 262 -59.73 -65.09 -17.08
N ALA A 263 -60.17 -66.00 -17.96
CA ALA A 263 -61.50 -65.94 -18.54
C ALA A 263 -62.58 -66.17 -17.48
N ARG A 264 -63.36 -65.15 -17.13
CA ARG A 264 -64.65 -65.32 -16.45
C ARG A 264 -65.80 -64.84 -17.30
N ARG A 265 -66.38 -65.80 -18.03
CA ARG A 265 -67.60 -65.63 -18.82
C ARG A 265 -68.77 -65.26 -17.90
N ARG A 266 -69.14 -63.99 -17.95
CA ARG A 266 -70.51 -63.45 -18.02
C ARG A 266 -71.66 -64.38 -17.55
N ARG A 267 -72.27 -64.01 -16.43
CA ARG A 267 -73.73 -63.82 -16.25
C ARG A 267 -73.91 -62.75 -15.17
N THR A 268 -74.29 -61.52 -15.57
CA THR A 268 -75.60 -60.88 -15.26
C THR A 268 -75.81 -60.57 -13.77
N ALA A 269 -76.13 -59.35 -13.33
CA ALA A 269 -76.46 -58.12 -14.05
C ALA A 269 -76.28 -56.84 -13.18
N THR A 270 -76.58 -55.67 -13.76
CA THR A 270 -77.07 -54.41 -13.10
C THR A 270 -76.27 -53.79 -11.94
N ALA A 271 -75.43 -52.82 -12.32
CA ALA A 271 -75.53 -51.36 -12.03
C ALA A 271 -75.77 -50.81 -10.60
N THR A 272 -75.24 -49.59 -10.38
CA THR A 272 -75.41 -48.66 -9.22
C THR A 272 -74.83 -49.14 -7.88
N SER A 273 -74.28 -48.31 -6.98
CA SER A 273 -73.69 -46.95 -7.05
C SER A 273 -73.05 -46.64 -5.68
N ALA A 274 -72.26 -45.56 -5.59
CA ALA A 274 -71.87 -44.85 -4.35
C ALA A 274 -70.78 -45.46 -3.41
N GLU A 275 -69.81 -44.59 -3.08
CA GLU A 275 -69.29 -44.26 -1.73
C GLU A 275 -68.45 -45.25 -0.87
N ALA A 276 -67.81 -44.62 0.14
CA ALA A 276 -67.33 -45.14 1.42
C ALA A 276 -65.91 -45.76 1.59
N HIS A 277 -65.04 -44.94 2.21
CA HIS A 277 -64.28 -45.20 3.46
C HIS A 277 -63.30 -46.39 3.64
N ALA A 278 -62.03 -46.03 3.85
CA ALA A 278 -61.07 -46.53 4.87
C ALA A 278 -59.80 -45.62 4.75
N ARG A 279 -59.23 -44.89 5.74
CA ARG A 279 -59.06 -45.07 7.20
C ARG A 279 -58.26 -46.35 7.51
N GLU A 280 -57.13 -46.37 8.22
CA GLU A 280 -56.62 -45.49 9.28
C GLU A 280 -55.08 -45.62 9.45
N GLU A 281 -54.54 -44.87 10.44
CA GLU A 281 -53.14 -44.80 10.91
C GLU A 281 -52.14 -44.03 9.99
N ILE A 282 -51.16 -43.28 10.52
CA ILE A 282 -50.90 -42.79 11.89
C ILE A 282 -50.36 -41.34 11.81
N SER A 283 -50.60 -40.52 12.83
CA SER A 283 -50.20 -39.10 12.88
C SER A 283 -48.85 -38.88 13.59
N GLY A 284 -47.88 -38.29 12.88
CA GLY A 284 -46.62 -37.80 13.45
C GLY A 284 -46.45 -36.31 13.18
N GLY A 285 -47.11 -35.46 13.97
CA GLY A 285 -47.09 -34.00 13.78
C GLY A 285 -45.67 -33.42 13.79
N PHE A 286 -45.33 -32.61 12.79
CA PHE A 286 -43.98 -32.08 12.64
C PHE A 286 -43.77 -30.86 13.55
N ILE A 287 -42.84 -30.96 14.50
CA ILE A 287 -42.43 -29.86 15.37
C ILE A 287 -41.38 -29.01 14.63
N TYR A 288 -41.51 -27.69 14.68
CA TYR A 288 -40.59 -26.73 14.06
C TYR A 288 -39.96 -25.81 15.10
N CYS A 289 -38.71 -25.40 14.87
CA CYS A 289 -38.03 -24.44 15.73
C CYS A 289 -38.61 -23.03 15.55
N HIS A 290 -39.10 -22.43 16.63
CA HIS A 290 -39.67 -21.08 16.64
C HIS A 290 -38.64 -19.96 16.39
N GLN A 291 -37.33 -20.22 16.47
CA GLN A 291 -36.29 -19.24 16.15
C GLN A 291 -35.81 -19.32 14.70
N CYS A 292 -35.55 -20.54 14.18
CA CYS A 292 -34.91 -20.71 12.87
C CYS A 292 -35.78 -21.42 11.81
N GLY A 293 -37.05 -21.70 12.11
CA GLY A 293 -38.03 -22.33 11.21
C GLY A 293 -37.74 -23.78 10.80
N LYS A 294 -36.58 -24.35 11.15
CA LYS A 294 -36.22 -25.73 10.76
C LYS A 294 -36.99 -26.78 11.57
N ARG A 295 -37.38 -27.85 10.90
CA ARG A 295 -38.08 -29.01 11.48
C ARG A 295 -37.17 -29.76 12.45
N ALA A 296 -37.73 -30.17 13.59
CA ALA A 296 -37.08 -31.00 14.60
C ALA A 296 -37.44 -32.48 14.42
N GLY A 297 -36.60 -33.38 14.95
CA GLY A 297 -36.93 -34.79 15.08
C GLY A 297 -37.92 -35.04 16.22
N ALA A 298 -38.67 -36.14 16.16
CA ALA A 298 -39.48 -36.58 17.29
C ALA A 298 -38.58 -36.87 18.51
N GLY A 299 -38.86 -36.22 19.64
CA GLY A 299 -38.08 -36.35 20.88
C GLY A 299 -36.94 -35.33 21.08
N ASP A 300 -36.65 -34.45 20.11
CA ASP A 300 -35.62 -33.42 20.28
C ASP A 300 -36.05 -32.35 21.31
N ARG A 301 -35.24 -32.13 22.36
CA ARG A 301 -35.46 -31.04 23.35
C ARG A 301 -34.87 -29.70 22.91
N TYR A 302 -33.88 -29.72 22.02
CA TYR A 302 -33.17 -28.55 21.51
C TYR A 302 -33.03 -28.66 19.99
N CYS A 303 -33.08 -27.53 19.29
CA CYS A 303 -32.95 -27.51 17.84
C CYS A 303 -31.51 -27.83 17.43
N ARG A 304 -31.30 -28.93 16.70
CA ARG A 304 -29.99 -29.37 16.20
C ARG A 304 -29.28 -28.35 15.30
N ALA A 305 -30.01 -27.37 14.75
CA ALA A 305 -29.46 -26.37 13.83
C ALA A 305 -29.03 -25.04 14.50
N CYS A 306 -29.58 -24.68 15.66
CA CYS A 306 -29.31 -23.40 16.32
C CYS A 306 -29.19 -23.48 17.86
N GLY A 307 -29.28 -24.67 18.46
CA GLY A 307 -29.16 -24.89 19.91
C GLY A 307 -30.34 -24.41 20.75
N THR A 308 -31.32 -23.67 20.20
CA THR A 308 -32.46 -23.17 20.98
C THR A 308 -33.33 -24.31 21.52
N ARG A 309 -33.73 -24.23 22.80
CA ARG A 309 -34.69 -25.18 23.41
C ARG A 309 -36.03 -25.13 22.67
N LEU A 310 -36.53 -26.30 22.28
CA LEU A 310 -37.81 -26.42 21.60
C LEU A 310 -38.96 -26.33 22.61
N ARG A 311 -40.05 -25.68 22.21
CA ARG A 311 -41.29 -25.62 22.97
C ARG A 311 -42.15 -26.83 22.57
N THR A 312 -41.82 -27.99 23.11
CA THR A 312 -42.73 -29.14 23.12
C THR A 312 -43.84 -28.85 24.14
N GLN A 313 -45.10 -28.96 23.73
CA GLN A 313 -46.21 -29.09 24.68
C GLN A 313 -46.16 -30.48 25.33
#